data_AF-A0AA51FLX6-F1
#
_entry.id   AF-A0AA51FLX6-F1
#
_cell.length_a   1.000
_cell.length_b   1.000
_cell.length_c   1.000
_cell.angle_alpha   90.00
_cell.angle_beta   90.00
_cell.angle_gamma   90.00
#
_symmetry.space_group_name_H-M   'P 1'
#
loop_
_entity.id
_entity.type
_entity.pdbx_description
1 polymer ?
#
loop_
_entity_poly.entity_id
_entity_poly.type
_entity_poly.pdbx_seq_one_letter_code
_entity_poly.pdbx_strand_id
1 'polypeptide(L)' 'AVPWFPRRIRDLDRFANQILSYGAELDSDHPGFTDPEYRKRRKYFADIAYNYKHGQPLPHVNYTEEEINSWGIVFR' A
#
# COMPACT_ATOMS: atom_id res chain seq x y z
N ALA A 1 -19.23 27.12 1.54
CA ALA A 1 -18.18 27.03 0.50
C ALA A 1 -18.11 25.59 0.01
N VAL A 2 -17.74 25.35 -1.26
CA VAL A 2 -17.63 23.98 -1.81
C VAL A 2 -16.28 23.37 -1.39
N PRO A 3 -16.24 22.13 -0.86
CA PRO A 3 -14.99 21.44 -0.54
C PRO A 3 -14.09 21.28 -1.77
N TRP A 4 -12.79 21.17 -1.53
CA TRP A 4 -11.84 20.92 -2.61
C TRP A 4 -12.10 19.56 -3.29
N PHE A 5 -11.93 19.49 -4.61
CA PHE A 5 -11.95 18.26 -5.40
C PHE A 5 -10.94 18.36 -6.57
N PRO A 6 -10.34 17.24 -7.01
CA PRO A 6 -9.39 17.23 -8.12
C PRO A 6 -10.08 17.60 -9.44
N ARG A 7 -9.42 18.39 -10.29
CA ARG A 7 -9.94 18.81 -11.59
C ARG A 7 -9.12 18.30 -12.77
N ARG A 8 -7.89 17.86 -12.50
CA ARG A 8 -6.98 17.21 -13.45
C ARG A 8 -6.45 15.93 -12.82
N ILE A 9 -6.06 14.96 -13.65
CA ILE A 9 -5.58 13.66 -13.17
C ILE A 9 -4.41 13.76 -12.17
N ARG A 10 -3.46 14.68 -12.41
CA ARG A 10 -2.33 14.95 -11.51
C ARG A 10 -2.73 15.52 -10.14
N ASP A 11 -3.94 16.07 -10.00
CA ASP A 11 -4.41 16.61 -8.73
C ASP A 11 -4.71 15.48 -7.72
N LEU A 12 -4.84 14.23 -8.20
CA LEU A 12 -4.96 13.05 -7.36
C LEU A 12 -3.73 12.84 -6.47
N ASP A 13 -2.54 13.22 -6.93
CA ASP A 13 -1.29 13.13 -6.15
C ASP A 13 -1.35 13.97 -4.85
N ARG A 14 -2.24 14.96 -4.78
CA ARG A 14 -2.44 15.80 -3.59
C ARG A 14 -3.19 15.09 -2.47
N PHE A 15 -4.02 14.12 -2.80
CA PHE A 15 -4.80 13.35 -1.83
C PHE A 15 -4.33 11.89 -1.71
N ALA A 16 -3.53 11.39 -2.67
CA ALA A 16 -3.04 10.01 -2.68
C ALA A 16 -2.38 9.55 -1.37
N ASN A 17 -1.76 10.47 -0.64
CA ASN A 17 -1.08 10.19 0.63
C ASN A 17 -1.91 10.53 1.87
N GLN A 18 -3.16 11.00 1.71
CA GLN A 18 -4.09 11.26 2.81
C GLN A 18 -4.85 9.99 3.20
N ILE A 19 -4.09 8.96 3.56
CA ILE A 19 -4.60 7.65 3.98
C ILE A 19 -4.62 7.55 5.51
N LEU A 20 -5.57 6.78 6.05
CA LEU A 20 -5.86 6.71 7.48
C LEU A 20 -4.67 6.23 8.33
N SER A 21 -3.80 5.39 7.80
CA SER A 21 -2.65 4.85 8.50
C SER A 21 -1.71 4.25 7.46
N TYR A 22 -0.41 4.48 7.60
CA TYR A 22 0.70 4.11 6.70
C TYR A 22 0.89 2.59 6.48
N GLY A 23 -0.17 1.79 6.41
CA GLY A 23 -0.12 0.33 6.24
C GLY A 23 0.56 -0.45 7.35
N ALA A 24 1.22 0.21 8.32
CA ALA A 24 2.07 -0.36 9.37
C ALA A 24 1.36 -0.54 10.72
N GLU A 25 0.22 0.12 10.89
CA GLU A 25 -0.69 -0.03 12.02
C GLU A 25 -1.64 -1.18 11.64
N LEU A 26 -1.35 -2.36 12.15
CA LEU A 26 -2.26 -3.51 12.07
C LEU A 26 -3.12 -3.49 13.34
N ASP A 27 -4.39 -3.88 13.25
CA ASP A 27 -5.21 -4.13 14.44
C ASP A 27 -4.68 -5.38 15.19
N SER A 28 -4.90 -5.45 16.51
CA SER A 28 -4.43 -6.57 17.33
C SER A 28 -4.95 -7.93 16.89
N ASP A 29 -6.13 -7.95 16.25
CA ASP A 29 -6.78 -9.17 15.74
C ASP A 29 -6.25 -9.60 14.36
N HIS A 30 -5.33 -8.82 13.77
CA HIS A 30 -4.73 -9.17 12.49
C HIS A 30 -3.71 -10.31 12.66
N PRO A 31 -3.74 -11.37 11.82
CA PRO A 31 -2.86 -12.54 11.98
C PRO A 31 -1.37 -12.19 11.91
N GLY A 32 -1.00 -11.19 11.10
CA GLY A 32 0.36 -10.64 11.04
C GLY A 32 0.67 -9.50 12.03
N PHE A 33 -0.18 -9.23 13.04
CA PHE A 33 0.02 -8.11 13.97
C PHE A 33 1.32 -8.21 14.77
N THR A 34 1.65 -9.42 15.23
CA THR A 34 2.83 -9.73 16.03
C THR A 34 4.05 -10.15 15.20
N ASP A 35 3.89 -10.32 13.88
CA ASP A 35 4.96 -10.72 12.98
C ASP A 35 5.78 -9.49 12.53
N PRO A 36 7.04 -9.35 12.98
CA PRO A 36 7.85 -8.19 12.63
C PRO A 36 8.26 -8.17 11.15
N GLU A 37 8.42 -9.34 10.50
CA GLU A 37 8.80 -9.40 9.08
C GLU A 37 7.61 -9.04 8.19
N TYR A 38 6.41 -9.53 8.53
CA TYR A 38 5.18 -9.11 7.86
C TYR A 38 4.94 -7.60 7.98
N ARG A 39 5.18 -7.01 9.16
CA ARG A 39 5.06 -5.56 9.38
C ARG A 39 6.08 -4.76 8.57
N LYS A 40 7.34 -5.19 8.53
CA LYS A 40 8.37 -4.57 7.67
C LYS A 40 7.97 -4.63 6.20
N ARG A 41 7.45 -5.78 5.76
CA ARG A 41 6.99 -5.99 4.38
C ARG A 41 5.80 -5.09 4.03
N ARG A 42 4.85 -4.92 4.94
CA ARG A 42 3.74 -3.95 4.82
C ARG A 42 4.23 -2.51 4.70
N LYS A 43 5.20 -2.12 5.53
CA LYS A 43 5.82 -0.78 5.45
C LYS A 43 6.51 -0.54 4.10
N TYR A 44 7.24 -1.53 3.58
CA TYR A 44 7.87 -1.46 2.26
C TYR A 44 6.87 -1.12 1.15
N PHE A 45 5.70 -1.78 1.12
CA PHE A 45 4.65 -1.47 0.16
C PHE A 45 4.04 -0.07 0.37
N ALA A 46 3.85 0.36 1.63
CA ALA A 46 3.35 1.69 1.94
C ALA A 46 4.33 2.78 1.47
N ASP A 47 5.64 2.58 1.64
CA ASP A 47 6.67 3.51 1.17
C ASP A 47 6.70 3.61 -0.37
N ILE A 48 6.49 2.49 -1.08
CA ILE A 48 6.33 2.50 -2.54
C ILE A 48 5.14 3.38 -2.96
N ALA A 49 3.99 3.16 -2.34
CA ALA A 49 2.76 3.89 -2.67
C ALA A 49 2.90 5.39 -2.35
N TYR A 50 3.50 5.73 -1.21
CA TYR A 50 3.66 7.12 -0.76
C TYR A 50 4.53 7.96 -1.73
N ASN A 51 5.54 7.33 -2.32
CA ASN A 51 6.49 7.99 -3.21
C ASN A 51 6.04 8.03 -4.67
N TYR A 52 5.01 7.27 -5.04
CA TYR A 52 4.46 7.29 -6.39
C TYR A 52 3.88 8.66 -6.77
N LYS A 53 4.04 9.05 -8.03
CA LYS A 53 3.40 10.21 -8.65
C LYS A 53 2.78 9.85 -10.00
N HIS A 54 1.68 10.51 -10.34
CA HIS A 54 1.01 10.29 -11.61
C HIS A 54 1.97 10.49 -12.80
N GLY A 55 1.98 9.51 -13.71
CA GLY A 55 2.84 9.50 -14.90
C GLY A 55 4.15 8.74 -14.72
N GLN A 56 4.51 8.34 -13.50
CA GLN A 56 5.61 7.42 -13.27
C GLN A 56 5.18 5.97 -13.57
N PRO A 57 6.10 5.11 -14.05
CA PRO A 57 5.84 3.68 -14.11
C PRO A 57 5.66 3.12 -12.69
N LEU A 58 4.77 2.15 -12.54
CA LEU A 58 4.64 1.43 -11.27
C LEU A 58 5.91 0.59 -11.05
N PRO A 59 6.54 0.67 -9.87
CA PRO A 59 7.70 -0.15 -9.57
C PRO A 59 7.30 -1.63 -9.54
N HIS A 60 8.13 -2.47 -10.15
CA HIS A 60 7.95 -3.91 -10.07
C HIS A 60 8.36 -4.40 -8.68
N VAL A 61 7.55 -5.27 -8.08
CA VAL A 61 7.87 -5.92 -6.81
C VAL A 61 8.10 -7.40 -7.05
N ASN A 62 9.27 -7.86 -6.61
CA ASN A 62 9.56 -9.28 -6.50
C ASN A 62 8.92 -9.80 -5.20
N TYR A 63 7.85 -10.57 -5.36
CA TYR A 63 7.18 -11.25 -4.25
C TYR A 63 8.04 -12.41 -3.74
N THR A 64 7.95 -12.68 -2.44
CA THR A 64 8.62 -13.85 -1.83
C THR A 64 7.88 -15.13 -2.21
N GLU A 65 8.55 -16.27 -2.08
CA GLU A 65 7.92 -17.57 -2.32
C GLU A 65 6.68 -17.78 -1.43
N GLU A 66 6.73 -17.31 -0.17
CA GLU A 66 5.60 -17.37 0.77
C GLU A 66 4.40 -16.54 0.29
N GLU A 67 4.64 -15.33 -0.21
CA GLU A 67 3.59 -14.46 -0.77
C GLU A 67 2.96 -15.09 -2.02
N ILE A 68 3.78 -15.65 -2.91
CA ILE A 68 3.34 -16.32 -4.14
C ILE A 68 2.53 -17.58 -3.82
N ASN A 69 2.98 -18.38 -2.84
CA ASN A 69 2.25 -19.57 -2.40
C ASN A 69 0.91 -19.21 -1.76
N SER A 70 0.87 -18.16 -0.94
CA SER A 70 -0.37 -17.65 -0.35
C SER A 70 -1.38 -17.23 -1.43
N TRP A 71 -0.93 -16.47 -2.43
CA TRP A 71 -1.76 -16.13 -3.59
C TRP A 71 -2.27 -17.38 -4.32
N GLY A 72 -1.40 -18.37 -4.54
CA GLY A 72 -1.74 -19.63 -5.19
C GLY A 72 -2.78 -20.47 -4.46
N ILE A 73 -2.92 -20.32 -3.14
CA ILE A 73 -3.98 -20.97 -2.35
C ILE A 73 -5.30 -20.22 -2.53
N VAL A 74 -5.29 -18.88 -2.49
CA VAL A 74 -6.50 -18.06 -2.60
C VAL A 74 -7.11 -18.07 -4.00
N PHE A 75 -6.28 -18.14 -5.04
CA PHE A 75 -6.73 -18.05 -6.44
C PHE A 75 -7.43 -19.31 -6.95
N ARG A 76 -7.15 -20.48 -6.36
CA ARG A 76 -7.71 -21.78 -6.79
C ARG A 76 -9.20 -21.88 -6.50
#